data_AF-A0A1Q7JUJ6-F1
#
_entry.id   AF-A0A1Q7JUJ6-F1
#
_cell.length_a   1.000
_cell.length_b   1.000
_cell.length_c   1.000
_cell.angle_alpha   90.00
_cell.angle_beta   90.00
_cell.angle_gamma   90.00
#
_symmetry.space_group_name_H-M   'P 1'
#
loop_
_entity.id
_entity.type
_entity.pdbx_description
1 polymer ?
#
loop_
_entity_poly.entity_id
_entity_poly.type
_entity_poly.pdbx_seq_one_letter_code
_entity_poly.pdbx_strand_id
1 'polypeptide(L)'
;MTFPRGIGEKGTIVGHYNVGAVTHGFAYFEGFYLYPIDVPAEDFDHPASPLRDTLLVRISPKGDIVGCFHEDNQAMTTMHGFLLHHGKFTVLVTPHKADDRSSHDPDTMSNGVASTGEIAGFYLSSGVSYTAKRNVIATTFTFEGNLFTLAWDVNARGDIVGVHGDNQANTVGAPVNPHGFLRTKDAEYRSLDVQGAISTQVFGINVVRDIVGAYTDATGTHGFVYRLRLDDRRDDEDERDDRDQ
;
A
#
# COMPACT_ATOMS: atom_id res chain seq x y z
N MET A 1 -21.28 1.38 -8.47
CA MET A 1 -20.25 2.44 -8.58
C MET A 1 -18.95 1.78 -9.01
N THR A 2 -18.05 2.51 -9.68
CA THR A 2 -16.76 2.00 -10.17
C THR A 2 -15.64 2.87 -9.61
N PHE A 3 -14.62 2.24 -9.05
CA PHE A 3 -13.51 2.87 -8.36
C PHE A 3 -12.19 2.42 -9.00
N PRO A 4 -11.60 3.22 -9.92
CA PRO A 4 -10.23 2.98 -10.36
C PRO A 4 -9.27 3.23 -9.19
N ARG A 5 -8.31 2.33 -8.98
CA ARG A 5 -7.40 2.37 -7.82
C ARG A 5 -5.92 2.45 -8.23
N GLY A 6 -5.52 1.71 -9.25
CA GLY A 6 -4.12 1.63 -9.67
C GLY A 6 -3.96 1.72 -11.18
N ILE A 7 -2.83 2.26 -11.63
CA ILE A 7 -2.46 2.31 -13.05
C ILE A 7 -1.02 1.83 -13.22
N GLY A 8 -0.79 0.96 -14.20
CA GLY A 8 0.53 0.45 -14.57
C GLY A 8 1.17 1.25 -15.71
N GLU A 9 2.46 1.04 -15.97
CA GLU A 9 3.23 1.76 -17.00
C GLU A 9 2.66 1.61 -18.42
N LYS A 10 1.94 0.53 -18.70
CA LYS A 10 1.27 0.32 -19.99
C LYS A 10 -0.10 1.01 -20.07
N GLY A 11 -0.51 1.77 -19.05
CA GLY A 11 -1.83 2.39 -18.98
C GLY A 11 -2.95 1.41 -18.58
N THR A 12 -2.61 0.17 -18.20
CA THR A 12 -3.58 -0.76 -17.60
C THR A 12 -4.04 -0.21 -16.27
N ILE A 13 -5.35 -0.03 -16.10
CA ILE A 13 -5.98 0.43 -14.87
C ILE A 13 -6.59 -0.77 -14.17
N VAL A 14 -6.41 -0.87 -12.85
CA VAL A 14 -7.09 -1.85 -12.00
C VAL A 14 -7.95 -1.12 -10.97
N GLY A 15 -9.01 -1.78 -10.54
CA GLY A 15 -9.89 -1.26 -9.51
C GLY A 15 -11.01 -2.23 -9.20
N HIS A 16 -12.08 -1.71 -8.62
CA HIS A 16 -13.26 -2.50 -8.29
C HIS A 16 -14.55 -1.77 -8.64
N TYR A 17 -15.64 -2.52 -8.71
CA TYR A 17 -16.99 -2.01 -8.91
C TYR A 17 -18.01 -2.81 -8.10
N ASN A 18 -19.12 -2.16 -7.75
CA ASN A 18 -20.15 -2.77 -6.90
C ASN A 18 -21.34 -3.23 -7.74
N VAL A 19 -21.77 -4.47 -7.53
CA VAL A 19 -23.03 -5.04 -8.05
C VAL A 19 -23.84 -5.58 -6.87
N GLY A 20 -24.96 -4.92 -6.58
CA GLY A 20 -25.71 -5.22 -5.35
C GLY A 20 -24.85 -4.96 -4.12
N ALA A 21 -24.71 -5.98 -3.26
CA ALA A 21 -23.91 -5.94 -2.04
C ALA A 21 -22.50 -6.53 -2.21
N VAL A 22 -22.08 -6.83 -3.44
CA VAL A 22 -20.79 -7.48 -3.73
C VAL A 22 -19.89 -6.55 -4.53
N THR A 23 -18.62 -6.51 -4.14
CA THR A 23 -17.54 -5.76 -4.78
C THR A 23 -16.72 -6.70 -5.66
N HIS A 24 -16.58 -6.34 -6.93
CA HIS A 24 -15.89 -7.14 -7.94
C HIS A 24 -14.66 -6.42 -8.48
N GLY A 25 -13.61 -7.17 -8.79
CA GLY A 25 -12.41 -6.63 -9.42
C GLY A 25 -12.60 -6.36 -10.92
N PHE A 26 -11.89 -5.35 -11.44
CA PHE A 26 -11.75 -5.15 -12.88
C PHE A 26 -10.33 -4.72 -13.26
N ALA A 27 -9.98 -4.98 -14.52
CA ALA A 27 -8.89 -4.31 -15.22
C ALA A 27 -9.41 -3.64 -16.49
N TYR A 28 -8.81 -2.52 -16.88
CA TYR A 28 -9.10 -1.79 -18.11
C TYR A 28 -7.81 -1.53 -18.88
N PHE A 29 -7.82 -1.80 -20.18
CA PHE A 29 -6.69 -1.55 -21.07
C PHE A 29 -7.18 -1.33 -22.50
N GLU A 30 -6.73 -0.25 -23.15
CA GLU A 30 -7.03 0.08 -24.56
C GLU A 30 -8.53 0.00 -24.95
N GLY A 31 -9.43 0.44 -24.07
CA GLY A 31 -10.88 0.42 -24.33
C GLY A 31 -11.57 -0.89 -23.94
N PHE A 32 -10.83 -1.90 -23.50
CA PHE A 32 -11.36 -3.19 -23.10
C PHE A 32 -11.34 -3.35 -21.58
N TYR A 33 -12.43 -3.88 -21.04
CA TYR A 33 -12.51 -4.30 -19.65
C TYR A 33 -12.33 -5.81 -19.53
N LEU A 34 -11.55 -6.24 -18.54
CA LEU A 34 -11.49 -7.62 -18.06
C LEU A 34 -12.17 -7.66 -16.69
N TYR A 35 -13.30 -8.38 -16.61
CA TYR A 35 -14.16 -8.43 -15.43
C TYR A 35 -15.16 -9.60 -15.51
N PRO A 36 -15.64 -10.13 -14.36
CA PRO A 36 -15.11 -9.87 -13.03
C PRO A 36 -13.72 -10.50 -12.85
N ILE A 37 -12.87 -9.88 -12.04
CA ILE A 37 -11.61 -10.45 -11.55
C ILE A 37 -11.81 -10.67 -10.05
N ASP A 38 -12.32 -11.83 -9.69
CA ASP A 38 -12.68 -12.16 -8.31
C ASP A 38 -11.80 -13.29 -7.78
N VAL A 39 -11.52 -13.22 -6.47
CA VAL A 39 -10.85 -14.29 -5.74
C VAL A 39 -11.70 -15.58 -5.82
N PRO A 40 -11.09 -16.76 -6.04
CA PRO A 40 -11.81 -18.04 -6.01
C PRO A 40 -12.52 -18.27 -4.67
N ALA A 41 -13.70 -18.90 -4.73
CA ALA A 41 -14.55 -19.13 -3.56
C ALA A 41 -13.81 -19.91 -2.45
N GLU A 42 -12.95 -20.84 -2.83
CA GLU A 42 -12.18 -21.71 -1.96
C GLU A 42 -11.09 -20.99 -1.13
N ASP A 43 -10.71 -19.77 -1.52
CA ASP A 43 -9.71 -18.97 -0.81
C ASP A 43 -10.32 -18.12 0.32
N PHE A 44 -11.65 -18.07 0.42
CA PHE A 44 -12.36 -17.40 1.52
C PHE A 44 -12.54 -18.34 2.72
N ASP A 45 -12.53 -17.83 3.95
CA ASP A 45 -12.80 -18.61 5.17
C ASP A 45 -14.23 -19.20 5.18
N HIS A 46 -15.14 -18.54 4.46
CA HIS A 46 -16.52 -18.98 4.27
C HIS A 46 -16.90 -19.11 2.78
N PRO A 47 -16.48 -20.19 2.09
CA PRO A 47 -16.68 -20.35 0.64
C PRO A 47 -18.14 -20.33 0.17
N ALA A 48 -19.07 -20.72 1.04
CA ALA A 48 -20.50 -20.72 0.76
C ALA A 48 -21.16 -19.33 0.89
N SER A 49 -20.44 -18.34 1.41
CA SER A 49 -20.94 -16.96 1.53
C SER A 49 -21.24 -16.38 0.15
N PRO A 50 -22.41 -15.72 -0.02
CA PRO A 50 -22.69 -14.94 -1.22
C PRO A 50 -22.04 -13.55 -1.19
N LEU A 51 -21.48 -13.12 -0.06
CA LEU A 51 -20.84 -11.82 0.14
C LEU A 51 -19.32 -12.02 0.14
N ARG A 52 -18.73 -11.95 -1.05
CA ARG A 52 -17.30 -12.18 -1.30
C ARG A 52 -16.78 -11.04 -2.13
N ASP A 53 -16.12 -10.11 -1.46
CA ASP A 53 -15.64 -8.88 -2.06
C ASP A 53 -14.20 -9.05 -2.53
N THR A 54 -13.91 -8.58 -3.75
CA THR A 54 -12.54 -8.53 -4.29
C THR A 54 -12.18 -7.09 -4.68
N LEU A 55 -11.18 -6.53 -4.02
CA LEU A 55 -10.69 -5.18 -4.25
C LEU A 55 -9.28 -5.22 -4.83
N LEU A 56 -9.14 -4.91 -6.12
CA LEU A 56 -7.84 -4.69 -6.74
C LEU A 56 -7.37 -3.27 -6.44
N VAL A 57 -6.11 -3.13 -6.02
CA VAL A 57 -5.55 -1.85 -5.56
C VAL A 57 -4.44 -1.36 -6.48
N ARG A 58 -3.45 -2.21 -6.78
CA ARG A 58 -2.26 -1.81 -7.55
C ARG A 58 -1.87 -2.88 -8.56
N ILE A 59 -1.34 -2.43 -9.69
CA ILE A 59 -0.76 -3.28 -10.74
C ILE A 59 0.70 -2.87 -10.99
N SER A 60 1.59 -3.85 -11.04
CA SER A 60 3.02 -3.67 -11.36
C SER A 60 3.24 -3.60 -12.87
N PRO A 61 4.38 -3.08 -13.35
CA PRO A 61 4.74 -3.13 -14.79
C PRO A 61 4.78 -4.55 -15.39
N LYS A 62 4.92 -5.58 -14.55
CA LYS A 62 4.88 -7.00 -14.96
C LYS A 62 3.47 -7.58 -15.01
N GLY A 63 2.46 -6.82 -14.60
CA GLY A 63 1.07 -7.28 -14.52
C GLY A 63 0.74 -8.01 -13.22
N ASP A 64 1.62 -7.97 -12.22
CA ASP A 64 1.30 -8.45 -10.87
C ASP A 64 0.28 -7.50 -10.25
N ILE A 65 -0.81 -8.03 -9.72
CA ILE A 65 -1.86 -7.23 -9.09
C ILE A 65 -1.93 -7.58 -7.61
N VAL A 66 -2.03 -6.57 -6.77
CA VAL A 66 -2.29 -6.75 -5.33
C VAL A 66 -3.55 -6.02 -4.91
N GLY A 67 -4.09 -6.47 -3.79
CA GLY A 67 -5.25 -5.89 -3.17
C GLY A 67 -5.67 -6.67 -1.95
N CYS A 68 -6.95 -6.64 -1.64
CA CYS A 68 -7.54 -7.40 -0.56
C CYS A 68 -8.89 -8.00 -0.97
N PHE A 69 -9.29 -9.06 -0.28
CA PHE A 69 -10.63 -9.61 -0.35
C PHE A 69 -11.24 -9.69 1.05
N HIS A 70 -12.56 -9.71 1.11
CA HIS A 70 -13.32 -9.66 2.36
C HIS A 70 -14.48 -10.66 2.25
N GLU A 71 -14.72 -11.42 3.30
CA GLU A 71 -16.05 -11.98 3.52
C GLU A 71 -16.93 -10.98 4.26
N ASP A 72 -18.22 -11.01 4.01
CA ASP A 72 -19.21 -10.16 4.68
C ASP A 72 -19.07 -8.67 4.38
N ASN A 73 -20.08 -7.90 4.79
CA ASN A 73 -20.31 -6.61 4.19
C ASN A 73 -19.39 -5.50 4.63
N GLN A 74 -18.42 -5.65 5.56
CA GLN A 74 -17.44 -4.61 5.95
C GLN A 74 -16.53 -5.01 7.16
N ALA A 75 -16.51 -6.24 7.69
CA ALA A 75 -15.70 -6.51 8.89
C ALA A 75 -14.20 -6.60 8.55
N MET A 76 -13.37 -5.75 9.17
CA MET A 76 -11.91 -5.77 8.92
C MET A 76 -11.23 -7.11 9.28
N THR A 77 -11.88 -7.93 10.12
CA THR A 77 -11.39 -9.23 10.54
C THR A 77 -11.44 -10.31 9.47
N THR A 78 -12.20 -10.14 8.39
CA THR A 78 -12.29 -11.09 7.26
C THR A 78 -11.42 -10.67 6.08
N MET A 79 -10.60 -9.62 6.28
CA MET A 79 -9.85 -9.01 5.20
C MET A 79 -8.51 -9.72 5.00
N HIS A 80 -8.23 -10.10 3.76
CA HIS A 80 -7.01 -10.80 3.41
C HIS A 80 -6.32 -10.18 2.21
N GLY A 81 -5.03 -9.86 2.36
CA GLY A 81 -4.17 -9.36 1.30
C GLY A 81 -3.82 -10.47 0.33
N PHE A 82 -3.85 -10.17 -0.97
CA PHE A 82 -3.52 -11.14 -2.02
C PHE A 82 -2.49 -10.61 -3.03
N LEU A 83 -1.83 -11.56 -3.69
CA LEU A 83 -1.12 -11.39 -4.95
C LEU A 83 -1.83 -12.18 -6.06
N LEU A 84 -2.16 -11.51 -7.15
CA LEU A 84 -2.57 -12.10 -8.41
C LEU A 84 -1.39 -12.06 -9.38
N HIS A 85 -0.80 -13.22 -9.64
CA HIS A 85 0.35 -13.40 -10.52
C HIS A 85 0.04 -14.44 -11.60
N HIS A 86 0.12 -14.05 -12.87
CA HIS A 86 -0.19 -14.92 -14.02
C HIS A 86 -1.55 -15.64 -13.92
N GLY A 87 -2.58 -14.91 -13.47
CA GLY A 87 -3.94 -15.44 -13.34
C GLY A 87 -4.18 -16.32 -12.11
N LYS A 88 -3.18 -16.48 -11.23
CA LYS A 88 -3.32 -17.22 -9.98
C LYS A 88 -3.35 -16.27 -8.78
N PHE A 89 -4.41 -16.34 -7.99
CA PHE A 89 -4.48 -15.70 -6.67
C PHE A 89 -3.62 -16.45 -5.65
N THR A 90 -3.07 -15.71 -4.71
CA THR A 90 -2.25 -16.22 -3.62
C THR A 90 -2.48 -15.32 -2.43
N VAL A 91 -3.06 -15.89 -1.36
CA VAL A 91 -3.19 -15.20 -0.07
C VAL A 91 -1.81 -15.07 0.56
N LEU A 92 -1.53 -13.89 1.11
CA LEU A 92 -0.28 -13.64 1.82
C LEU A 92 -0.39 -14.14 3.26
N VAL A 93 0.64 -14.83 3.73
CA VAL A 93 0.64 -15.43 5.08
C VAL A 93 1.89 -15.03 5.86
N THR A 94 1.73 -14.86 7.16
CA THR A 94 2.80 -14.73 8.14
C THR A 94 3.21 -16.12 8.54
N PRO A 95 4.49 -16.51 8.33
CA PRO A 95 4.93 -17.83 8.71
C PRO A 95 4.92 -17.96 10.25
N HIS A 96 3.86 -18.50 10.82
CA HIS A 96 3.83 -18.86 12.24
C HIS A 96 4.68 -20.12 12.50
N LYS A 97 4.83 -20.98 11.48
CA LYS A 97 5.78 -22.09 11.34
C LYS A 97 6.17 -22.25 9.85
N ALA A 98 7.29 -22.93 9.57
CA ALA A 98 7.85 -23.06 8.21
C ALA A 98 6.91 -23.73 7.18
N ASP A 99 5.88 -24.44 7.65
CA ASP A 99 4.91 -25.21 6.89
C ASP A 99 3.47 -24.67 6.96
N ASP A 100 3.21 -23.62 7.74
CA ASP A 100 1.88 -23.02 7.82
C ASP A 100 1.58 -22.26 6.52
N ARG A 101 0.69 -22.84 5.73
CA ARG A 101 0.13 -22.25 4.50
C ARG A 101 -1.39 -22.15 4.58
N SER A 102 -1.96 -22.40 5.76
CA SER A 102 -3.40 -22.46 6.01
C SER A 102 -3.93 -21.26 6.78
N SER A 103 -3.05 -20.50 7.45
CA SER A 103 -3.44 -19.25 8.09
C SER A 103 -3.63 -18.18 7.02
N HIS A 104 -4.89 -17.82 6.73
CA HIS A 104 -5.17 -16.54 6.12
C HIS A 104 -4.98 -15.48 7.21
N ASP A 105 -3.96 -14.63 7.09
CA ASP A 105 -3.78 -13.56 8.07
C ASP A 105 -4.95 -12.60 7.96
N PRO A 106 -5.82 -12.50 8.99
CA PRO A 106 -6.91 -11.56 8.95
C PRO A 106 -6.35 -10.15 8.98
N ASP A 107 -7.19 -9.19 8.59
CA ASP A 107 -6.91 -7.76 8.71
C ASP A 107 -5.72 -7.26 7.85
N THR A 108 -5.35 -7.99 6.78
CA THR A 108 -4.23 -7.61 5.91
C THR A 108 -4.67 -6.89 4.64
N MET A 109 -4.00 -5.77 4.29
CA MET A 109 -4.15 -5.10 2.98
C MET A 109 -2.82 -4.99 2.27
N SER A 110 -2.79 -5.42 1.01
CA SER A 110 -1.66 -5.19 0.10
C SER A 110 -1.94 -4.01 -0.82
N ASN A 111 -1.18 -2.93 -0.67
CA ASN A 111 -1.44 -1.66 -1.37
C ASN A 111 -0.42 -1.37 -2.48
N GLY A 112 0.84 -1.76 -2.27
CA GLY A 112 1.93 -1.52 -3.22
C GLY A 112 2.47 -2.83 -3.80
N VAL A 113 2.82 -2.82 -5.08
CA VAL A 113 3.59 -3.90 -5.71
C VAL A 113 4.60 -3.35 -6.71
N ALA A 114 5.86 -3.68 -6.49
CA ALA A 114 6.97 -3.28 -7.34
C ALA A 114 7.22 -4.31 -8.47
N SER A 115 7.92 -3.89 -9.53
CA SER A 115 8.34 -4.80 -10.62
C SER A 115 9.31 -5.91 -10.16
N THR A 116 9.88 -5.78 -8.96
CA THR A 116 10.71 -6.80 -8.30
C THR A 116 9.87 -7.92 -7.65
N GLY A 117 8.55 -7.76 -7.62
CA GLY A 117 7.60 -8.63 -6.90
C GLY A 117 7.54 -8.36 -5.40
N GLU A 118 8.19 -7.29 -4.93
CA GLU A 118 8.06 -6.81 -3.56
C GLU A 118 6.71 -6.13 -3.37
N ILE A 119 6.05 -6.45 -2.26
CA ILE A 119 4.71 -6.00 -1.91
C ILE A 119 4.84 -5.18 -0.62
N ALA A 120 4.15 -4.04 -0.57
CA ALA A 120 3.98 -3.25 0.64
C ALA A 120 2.51 -3.25 1.05
N GLY A 121 2.28 -3.43 2.34
CA GLY A 121 0.94 -3.50 2.90
C GLY A 121 0.96 -3.24 4.40
N PHE A 122 -0.16 -3.47 5.06
CA PHE A 122 -0.28 -3.32 6.49
C PHE A 122 -1.41 -4.16 7.08
N TYR A 123 -1.35 -4.37 8.38
CA TYR A 123 -2.43 -4.83 9.24
C TYR A 123 -3.26 -3.62 9.66
N LEU A 124 -4.52 -3.52 9.22
CA LEU A 124 -5.30 -2.31 9.37
C LEU A 124 -5.66 -2.00 10.83
N SER A 125 -6.00 -3.01 11.62
CA SER A 125 -6.40 -2.88 13.03
C SER A 125 -5.25 -2.53 13.95
N SER A 126 -4.05 -3.07 13.68
CA SER A 126 -2.86 -2.77 14.50
C SER A 126 -2.04 -1.58 13.98
N GLY A 127 -2.28 -1.13 12.75
CA GLY A 127 -1.48 -0.07 12.13
C GLY A 127 -0.03 -0.48 11.90
N VAL A 128 0.23 -1.78 11.72
CA VAL A 128 1.57 -2.33 11.49
C VAL A 128 1.78 -2.54 10.00
N SER A 129 2.78 -1.89 9.43
CA SER A 129 3.14 -2.11 8.02
C SER A 129 3.97 -3.38 7.84
N TYR A 130 3.94 -3.91 6.64
CA TYR A 130 4.75 -5.05 6.25
C TYR A 130 5.29 -4.95 4.83
N THR A 131 6.38 -5.69 4.61
CA THR A 131 6.83 -6.08 3.27
C THR A 131 6.58 -7.56 3.05
N ALA A 132 6.08 -7.91 1.89
CA ALA A 132 5.81 -9.29 1.49
C ALA A 132 6.41 -9.60 0.12
N LYS A 133 6.58 -10.89 -0.16
CA LYS A 133 7.01 -11.37 -1.48
C LYS A 133 6.43 -12.76 -1.73
N ARG A 134 5.89 -12.96 -2.94
CA ARG A 134 5.17 -14.18 -3.33
C ARG A 134 3.97 -14.42 -2.38
N ASN A 135 4.09 -15.34 -1.44
CA ASN A 135 3.04 -15.73 -0.51
C ASN A 135 3.41 -15.43 0.95
N VAL A 136 4.55 -14.77 1.21
CA VAL A 136 5.08 -14.62 2.56
C VAL A 136 5.17 -13.15 2.95
N ILE A 137 4.54 -12.80 4.07
CA ILE A 137 4.82 -11.58 4.82
C ILE A 137 6.16 -11.76 5.54
N ALA A 138 7.18 -11.02 5.11
CA ALA A 138 8.57 -11.29 5.48
C ALA A 138 9.08 -10.41 6.62
N THR A 139 8.59 -9.17 6.71
CA THR A 139 9.05 -8.19 7.69
C THR A 139 7.91 -7.25 8.01
N THR A 140 7.76 -6.93 9.30
CA THR A 140 6.84 -5.91 9.80
C THR A 140 7.62 -4.71 10.32
N PHE A 141 7.00 -3.53 10.30
CA PHE A 141 7.61 -2.30 10.82
C PHE A 141 6.56 -1.26 11.22
N THR A 142 6.95 -0.42 12.18
CA THR A 142 6.22 0.76 12.64
C THR A 142 7.20 1.90 12.92
N PHE A 143 6.70 3.13 12.98
CA PHE A 143 7.43 4.24 13.62
C PHE A 143 7.55 4.02 15.14
N GLU A 144 8.60 4.59 15.73
CA GLU A 144 8.80 4.55 17.18
C GLU A 144 7.60 5.13 17.94
N GLY A 145 7.34 4.60 19.14
CA GLY A 145 6.17 4.98 19.94
C GLY A 145 4.87 4.26 19.53
N ASN A 146 4.94 3.24 18.67
CA ASN A 146 3.80 2.46 18.18
C ASN A 146 2.75 3.32 17.47
N LEU A 147 3.21 4.28 16.67
CA LEU A 147 2.34 5.03 15.78
C LEU A 147 1.72 4.12 14.72
N PHE A 148 0.48 4.43 14.34
CA PHE A 148 -0.11 3.84 13.14
C PHE A 148 0.84 4.11 11.99
N THR A 149 1.25 3.07 11.27
CA THR A 149 2.17 3.13 10.14
C THR A 149 1.54 2.36 9.00
N LEU A 150 1.10 3.05 7.96
CA LEU A 150 0.38 2.48 6.83
C LEU A 150 1.18 2.70 5.54
N ALA A 151 1.84 1.64 5.08
CA ALA A 151 2.55 1.60 3.80
C ALA A 151 1.56 1.52 2.62
N TRP A 152 1.57 2.55 1.79
CA TRP A 152 0.63 2.70 0.66
C TRP A 152 1.21 2.26 -0.67
N ASP A 153 2.53 2.41 -0.90
CA ASP A 153 3.14 1.99 -2.16
C ASP A 153 4.63 1.65 -2.01
N VAL A 154 5.17 0.89 -2.96
CA VAL A 154 6.58 0.50 -3.02
C VAL A 154 7.10 0.57 -4.45
N ASN A 155 8.29 1.14 -4.65
CA ASN A 155 8.95 1.18 -5.96
C ASN A 155 9.96 0.04 -6.15
N ALA A 156 10.49 -0.10 -7.36
CA ALA A 156 11.48 -1.14 -7.70
C ALA A 156 12.84 -1.01 -6.96
N ARG A 157 13.09 0.09 -6.26
CA ARG A 157 14.27 0.26 -5.39
C ARG A 157 14.06 -0.33 -4.00
N GLY A 158 12.82 -0.68 -3.65
CA GLY A 158 12.42 -1.03 -2.28
C GLY A 158 12.14 0.19 -1.41
N ASP A 159 11.99 1.38 -2.01
CA ASP A 159 11.51 2.53 -1.25
C ASP A 159 9.99 2.42 -1.08
N ILE A 160 9.54 2.64 0.15
CA ILE A 160 8.14 2.55 0.55
C ILE A 160 7.67 3.94 0.93
N VAL A 161 6.48 4.32 0.47
CA VAL A 161 5.81 5.53 0.94
C VAL A 161 4.53 5.19 1.68
N GLY A 162 4.15 6.06 2.61
CA GLY A 162 2.94 5.87 3.36
C GLY A 162 2.64 7.01 4.30
N VAL A 163 1.81 6.70 5.30
CA VAL A 163 1.42 7.63 6.35
C VAL A 163 1.71 7.07 7.72
N HIS A 164 2.14 7.92 8.63
CA HIS A 164 2.19 7.60 10.05
C HIS A 164 1.40 8.61 10.87
N GLY A 165 1.00 8.24 12.09
CA GLY A 165 0.34 9.18 12.99
C GLY A 165 -0.17 8.51 14.26
N ASP A 166 -0.81 9.32 15.09
CA ASP A 166 -1.24 8.91 16.41
C ASP A 166 -2.39 7.91 16.36
N ASN A 167 -2.40 6.98 17.32
CA ASN A 167 -3.47 6.00 17.54
C ASN A 167 -4.46 6.43 18.66
N GLN A 168 -4.51 7.73 18.99
CA GLN A 168 -5.17 8.17 20.22
C GLN A 168 -6.71 8.04 20.21
N ALA A 169 -7.33 7.84 19.05
CA ALA A 169 -8.79 7.76 18.92
C ALA A 169 -9.33 6.31 18.79
N ASN A 170 -8.51 5.28 19.04
CA ASN A 170 -8.91 3.87 18.95
C ASN A 170 -9.61 3.53 17.61
N THR A 171 -9.27 4.29 16.56
CA THR A 171 -9.93 4.23 15.26
C THR A 171 -9.17 3.20 14.45
N VAL A 172 -9.76 2.03 14.30
CA VAL A 172 -9.24 1.01 13.38
C VAL A 172 -9.13 1.64 12.00
N GLY A 173 -7.93 1.59 11.44
CA GLY A 173 -7.71 1.84 10.03
C GLY A 173 -7.47 3.26 9.54
N ALA A 174 -7.29 4.24 10.43
CA ALA A 174 -6.78 5.55 10.01
C ALA A 174 -5.98 6.24 11.14
N PRO A 175 -4.74 6.71 10.89
CA PRO A 175 -4.00 7.51 11.84
C PRO A 175 -4.69 8.86 12.11
N VAL A 176 -4.64 9.32 13.37
CA VAL A 176 -4.93 10.70 13.72
C VAL A 176 -3.74 11.56 13.34
N ASN A 177 -4.00 12.73 12.76
CA ASN A 177 -2.98 13.68 12.32
C ASN A 177 -1.93 13.00 11.40
N PRO A 178 -2.32 12.52 10.19
CA PRO A 178 -1.41 11.78 9.34
C PRO A 178 -0.25 12.65 8.87
N HIS A 179 0.94 12.07 8.95
CA HIS A 179 2.22 12.57 8.46
C HIS A 179 2.72 11.68 7.33
N GLY A 180 3.26 12.29 6.28
CA GLY A 180 3.77 11.57 5.12
C GLY A 180 5.17 11.03 5.38
N PHE A 181 5.46 9.80 4.95
CA PHE A 181 6.83 9.26 5.01
C PHE A 181 7.31 8.61 3.73
N LEU A 182 8.63 8.67 3.54
CA LEU A 182 9.41 7.76 2.71
C LEU A 182 10.28 6.89 3.61
N ARG A 183 10.26 5.58 3.43
CA ARG A 183 11.19 4.63 4.03
C ARG A 183 12.05 4.03 2.94
N THR A 184 13.36 4.20 3.01
CA THR A 184 14.29 3.58 2.05
C THR A 184 14.42 2.08 2.33
N LYS A 185 14.99 1.34 1.37
CA LYS A 185 15.28 -0.08 1.53
C LYS A 185 16.17 -0.38 2.76
N ASP A 186 17.06 0.55 3.11
CA ASP A 186 17.97 0.44 4.25
C ASP A 186 17.31 0.87 5.57
N ALA A 187 15.98 1.02 5.59
CA ALA A 187 15.17 1.40 6.75
C ALA A 187 15.38 2.85 7.24
N GLU A 188 15.94 3.73 6.40
CA GLU A 188 16.02 5.16 6.70
C GLU A 188 14.66 5.82 6.42
N TYR A 189 14.20 6.67 7.34
CA TYR A 189 12.95 7.41 7.19
C TYR A 189 13.21 8.88 6.81
N ARG A 190 12.34 9.42 5.97
CA ARG A 190 12.25 10.85 5.65
C ARG A 190 10.81 11.31 5.78
N SER A 191 10.59 12.44 6.45
CA SER A 191 9.28 13.10 6.44
C SER A 191 9.03 13.68 5.05
N LEU A 192 7.77 13.58 4.62
CA LEU A 192 7.25 14.17 3.40
C LEU A 192 6.16 15.22 3.73
N ASP A 193 6.15 15.73 4.95
CA ASP A 193 5.14 16.70 5.38
C ASP A 193 5.21 17.99 4.58
N VAL A 194 4.04 18.47 4.15
CA VAL A 194 3.91 19.76 3.48
C VAL A 194 3.92 20.87 4.54
N GLN A 195 4.82 21.84 4.38
CA GLN A 195 4.93 22.96 5.31
C GLN A 195 3.61 23.74 5.41
N GLY A 196 3.12 23.94 6.64
CA GLY A 196 1.86 24.63 6.92
C GLY A 196 0.61 23.76 6.77
N ALA A 197 0.74 22.49 6.38
CA ALA A 197 -0.36 21.55 6.37
C ALA A 197 -0.70 21.05 7.78
N ILE A 198 -1.98 20.80 8.00
CA ILE A 198 -2.52 20.12 9.18
C ILE A 198 -2.31 18.61 9.05
N SER A 199 -2.32 18.06 7.83
CA SER A 199 -2.01 16.65 7.61
C SER A 199 -1.47 16.43 6.20
N THR A 200 -0.62 15.41 6.06
CA THR A 200 -0.04 14.99 4.78
C THR A 200 -0.20 13.49 4.61
N GLN A 201 -0.74 13.08 3.46
CA GLN A 201 -0.92 11.69 3.09
C GLN A 201 -0.20 11.38 1.78
N VAL A 202 0.50 10.26 1.73
CA VAL A 202 1.29 9.84 0.58
C VAL A 202 0.74 8.52 0.05
N PHE A 203 0.44 8.46 -1.25
CA PHE A 203 -0.31 7.35 -1.85
C PHE A 203 0.48 6.58 -2.90
N GLY A 204 1.49 7.18 -3.53
CA GLY A 204 2.18 6.53 -4.65
C GLY A 204 3.60 7.00 -4.84
N ILE A 205 4.44 6.11 -5.35
CA ILE A 205 5.84 6.36 -5.67
C ILE A 205 6.25 5.62 -6.96
N ASN A 206 7.02 6.28 -7.82
CA ASN A 206 7.65 5.63 -8.98
C ASN A 206 9.14 5.31 -8.73
N VAL A 207 9.78 4.64 -9.70
CA VAL A 207 11.20 4.22 -9.60
C VAL A 207 12.20 5.37 -9.53
N VAL A 208 11.82 6.56 -10.01
CA VAL A 208 12.66 7.78 -9.92
C VAL A 208 12.29 8.65 -8.71
N ARG A 209 11.46 8.14 -7.80
CA ARG A 209 10.99 8.84 -6.58
C ARG A 209 10.22 10.13 -6.88
N ASP A 210 9.46 10.14 -7.96
CA ASP A 210 8.28 11.00 -8.01
C ASP A 210 7.23 10.39 -7.09
N ILE A 211 6.73 11.21 -6.18
CA ILE A 211 5.84 10.83 -5.10
C ILE A 211 4.56 11.65 -5.23
N VAL A 212 3.41 11.01 -5.06
CA VAL A 212 2.10 11.67 -5.11
C VAL A 212 1.31 11.47 -3.83
N GLY A 213 0.54 12.48 -3.47
CA GLY A 213 -0.22 12.48 -2.24
C GLY A 213 -1.25 13.62 -2.18
N ALA A 214 -1.83 13.78 -0.99
CA ALA A 214 -2.68 14.91 -0.67
C ALA A 214 -2.30 15.50 0.68
N TYR A 215 -2.49 16.79 0.86
CA TYR A 215 -2.36 17.47 2.14
C TYR A 215 -3.61 18.30 2.43
N THR A 216 -3.86 18.56 3.70
CA THR A 216 -4.95 19.44 4.14
C THR A 216 -4.39 20.59 4.94
N ASP A 217 -4.80 21.81 4.60
CA ASP A 217 -4.44 23.03 5.32
C ASP A 217 -5.70 23.83 5.71
N ALA A 218 -5.54 25.07 6.16
CA ALA A 218 -6.65 25.95 6.54
C ALA A 218 -7.59 26.31 5.38
N THR A 219 -7.20 26.07 4.13
CA THR A 219 -7.95 26.40 2.92
C THR A 219 -8.66 25.20 2.29
N GLY A 220 -8.24 23.98 2.61
CA GLY A 220 -8.87 22.74 2.13
C GLY A 220 -7.87 21.62 1.87
N THR A 221 -8.30 20.63 1.09
CA THR A 221 -7.48 19.49 0.68
C THR A 221 -6.93 19.69 -0.73
N HIS A 222 -5.64 19.43 -0.91
CA HIS A 222 -4.90 19.66 -2.15
C HIS A 222 -4.10 18.42 -2.52
N GLY A 223 -3.97 18.13 -3.82
CA GLY A 223 -3.06 17.11 -4.32
C GLY A 223 -1.65 17.68 -4.52
N PHE A 224 -0.62 16.84 -4.36
CA PHE A 224 0.76 17.24 -4.62
C PHE A 224 1.55 16.19 -5.41
N VAL A 225 2.63 16.67 -6.04
CA VAL A 225 3.71 15.84 -6.58
C VAL A 225 5.02 16.32 -5.96
N TYR A 226 5.77 15.42 -5.34
CA TYR A 226 7.07 15.67 -4.74
C TYR A 226 8.16 14.89 -5.49
N ARG A 227 9.25 15.54 -5.86
CA ARG A 227 10.38 14.90 -6.58
C ARG A 227 11.60 14.84 -5.69
N LEU A 228 11.92 13.65 -5.18
CA LEU A 228 13.14 13.47 -4.40
C LEU A 228 14.35 13.27 -5.32
N ARG A 229 15.16 14.33 -5.50
CA ARG A 229 16.40 14.26 -6.28
C ARG A 229 17.55 13.70 -5.42
N LEU A 230 18.53 13.06 -6.07
CA LEU A 230 19.60 12.29 -5.44
C LEU A 230 20.70 13.14 -4.75
N ASP A 231 20.59 14.47 -4.71
CA ASP A 231 21.73 15.34 -4.35
C ASP A 231 21.79 15.84 -2.90
N ASP A 232 20.87 15.45 -1.99
CA ASP A 232 20.90 15.84 -0.56
C ASP A 232 22.03 15.18 0.27
N ARG A 233 23.15 14.78 -0.33
CA ARG A 233 24.32 14.23 0.39
C ARG A 233 25.64 14.95 0.06
N ARG A 234 25.61 16.17 -0.46
CA ARG A 234 26.84 16.87 -0.88
C ARG A 234 27.04 18.30 -0.38
N ASP A 235 26.32 18.74 0.65
CA ASP A 235 26.46 20.13 1.13
C ASP A 235 27.09 20.28 2.54
N ASP A 236 27.52 19.20 3.19
CA ASP A 236 28.08 19.28 4.57
C ASP A 236 29.61 19.13 4.67
N GLU A 237 30.35 18.95 3.57
CA GLU A 237 31.82 18.78 3.60
C GLU A 237 32.63 20.02 3.14
N ASP A 238 32.03 21.04 2.53
CA ASP A 238 32.78 22.16 1.94
C ASP A 238 32.97 23.40 2.86
N GLU A 239 32.50 23.40 4.12
CA GLU A 239 32.68 24.55 5.04
C GLU A 239 33.84 24.41 6.07
N ARG A 240 34.77 23.46 5.89
CA ARG A 240 35.88 23.23 6.84
C ARG A 240 37.28 23.55 6.35
N ASP A 241 37.47 24.21 5.21
CA ASP A 241 38.83 24.48 4.69
C ASP A 241 39.23 25.96 4.53
N ASP A 242 38.38 26.93 4.92
CA ASP A 242 38.70 28.36 4.84
C ASP A 242 39.02 29.04 6.19
N ARG A 243 39.51 28.26 7.17
CA ARG A 243 40.13 28.81 8.39
C ARG A 243 41.50 28.18 8.61
N ASP A 244 42.44 28.52 7.73
CA ASP A 244 43.88 28.69 8.05
C ASP A 244 44.66 29.05 6.78
N GLN A 245 44.59 30.33 6.34
CA GLN A 245 45.64 31.00 5.55
C GLN A 245 45.75 32.49 5.93
#